data_AF-A0A841EIJ3-F1
#
_entry.id   AF-A0A841EIJ3-F1
#
_cell.length_a   1.000
_cell.length_b   1.000
_cell.length_c   1.000
_cell.angle_alpha   90.00
_cell.angle_beta   90.00
_cell.angle_gamma   90.00
#
_symmetry.space_group_name_H-M   'P 1'
#
loop_
_entity.id
_entity.type
_entity.pdbx_description
1 polymer ?
#
loop_
_entity_poly.entity_id
_entity_poly.type
_entity_poly.pdbx_seq_one_letter_code
_entity_poly.pdbx_strand_id
1 'polypeptide(L)'
;MIDQMTRMFANDTRDHEMTILHEHGVYRHVRFARPDTSLYRFDLITWPHHLAVSGDLDGITFHASPEDMFTLFRSSNGSGPNYDYWAEKAGRHQVREWSEDRFRQQLFEHVSEDIRCGFAPRGIGRAVRRVITDDWTVALDNPHSAMGALNDFCHRGYEITGWEEWDCSDYTPNFVRACLAVDTGIRMYDHAHQPAAA
;
A
#
# COMPACT_ATOMS: atom_id res chain seq x y z
N MET A 1 -0.34 -5.18 -7.20
CA MET A 1 -1.40 -4.43 -6.48
C MET A 1 -1.35 -2.93 -6.77
N ILE A 2 -0.30 -2.20 -6.39
CA ILE A 2 -0.23 -0.72 -6.46
C ILE A 2 -0.61 -0.17 -7.84
N ASP A 3 0.00 -0.65 -8.93
CA ASP A 3 -0.31 -0.15 -10.29
C ASP A 3 -1.78 -0.24 -10.68
N GLN A 4 -2.45 -1.33 -10.27
CA GLN A 4 -3.88 -1.49 -10.52
C GLN A 4 -4.68 -0.47 -9.72
N MET A 5 -4.35 -0.29 -8.44
CA MET A 5 -5.00 0.68 -7.58
C MET A 5 -4.79 2.11 -8.06
N THR A 6 -3.59 2.46 -8.52
CA THR A 6 -3.30 3.76 -9.12
C THR A 6 -4.18 4.03 -10.33
N ARG A 7 -4.34 3.05 -11.23
CA ARG A 7 -5.23 3.18 -12.41
C ARG A 7 -6.69 3.33 -12.01
N MET A 8 -7.17 2.53 -11.05
CA MET A 8 -8.55 2.62 -10.56
C MET A 8 -8.80 3.97 -9.90
N PHE A 9 -7.95 4.38 -8.96
CA PHE A 9 -8.06 5.66 -8.28
C PHE A 9 -8.08 6.83 -9.27
N ALA A 10 -7.16 6.86 -10.25
CA ALA A 10 -7.13 7.90 -11.27
C ALA A 10 -8.40 7.92 -12.13
N ASN A 11 -9.06 6.77 -12.34
CA ASN A 11 -10.33 6.70 -13.04
C ASN A 11 -11.49 7.22 -12.17
N ASP A 12 -11.54 6.79 -10.91
CA ASP A 12 -12.65 7.09 -9.99
C ASP A 12 -12.63 8.56 -9.54
N THR A 13 -11.46 9.20 -9.56
CA THR A 13 -11.25 10.59 -9.16
C THR A 13 -11.07 11.57 -10.32
N ARG A 14 -11.21 11.11 -11.58
CA ARG A 14 -10.95 11.92 -12.77
C ARG A 14 -11.76 13.22 -12.83
N ASP A 15 -13.01 13.16 -12.41
CA ASP A 15 -13.97 14.27 -12.49
C ASP A 15 -14.13 14.98 -11.12
N HIS A 16 -13.16 14.81 -10.22
CA HIS A 16 -13.19 15.51 -8.93
C HIS A 16 -12.89 17.00 -9.08
N GLU A 17 -13.68 17.79 -8.39
CA GLU A 17 -13.46 19.22 -8.19
C GLU A 17 -12.94 19.47 -6.77
N MET A 18 -12.04 20.45 -6.65
CA MET A 18 -11.50 20.88 -5.36
C MET A 18 -12.35 22.01 -4.78
N THR A 19 -12.74 21.88 -3.52
CA THR A 19 -13.41 22.94 -2.74
C THR A 19 -12.65 23.19 -1.43
N ILE A 20 -12.28 24.44 -1.18
CA ILE A 20 -11.70 24.85 0.12
C ILE A 20 -12.87 25.11 1.07
N LEU A 21 -13.02 24.26 2.10
CA LEU A 21 -14.07 24.40 3.12
C LEU A 21 -13.60 25.31 4.27
N HIS A 22 -12.31 25.23 4.61
CA HIS A 22 -11.67 26.11 5.57
C HIS A 22 -10.18 26.22 5.26
N GLU A 23 -9.63 27.44 5.40
CA GLU A 23 -8.20 27.67 5.29
C GLU A 23 -7.76 28.84 6.15
N HIS A 24 -6.78 28.59 7.02
CA HIS A 24 -6.10 29.60 7.81
C HIS A 24 -4.67 29.15 8.14
N GLY A 25 -3.71 29.56 7.30
CA GLY A 25 -2.32 29.13 7.42
C GLY A 25 -2.17 27.63 7.16
N VAL A 26 -1.64 26.89 8.14
CA VAL A 26 -1.49 25.41 8.05
C VAL A 26 -2.75 24.64 8.43
N TYR A 27 -3.78 25.33 8.94
CA TYR A 27 -5.08 24.72 9.20
C TYR A 27 -5.91 24.74 7.92
N ARG A 28 -6.10 23.57 7.30
CA ARG A 28 -6.83 23.46 6.03
C ARG A 28 -7.83 22.32 6.10
N HIS A 29 -8.98 22.53 5.47
CA HIS A 29 -9.95 21.48 5.14
C HIS A 29 -10.31 21.66 3.67
N VAL A 30 -9.75 20.79 2.84
CA VAL A 30 -9.94 20.81 1.38
C VAL A 30 -10.64 19.53 0.97
N ARG A 31 -11.76 19.68 0.25
CA ARG A 31 -12.57 18.57 -0.25
C ARG A 31 -12.33 18.35 -1.73
N PHE A 32 -12.28 17.08 -2.13
CA PHE A 32 -12.17 16.61 -3.50
C PHE A 32 -13.33 15.66 -3.77
N ALA A 33 -14.27 16.09 -4.61
CA ALA A 33 -15.52 15.39 -4.83
C ALA A 33 -16.04 15.62 -6.24
N ARG A 34 -16.82 14.66 -6.74
CA ARG A 34 -17.60 14.86 -7.96
C ARG A 34 -18.82 15.69 -7.58
N PRO A 35 -19.24 16.69 -8.38
CA PRO A 35 -20.37 17.55 -8.02
C PRO A 35 -21.70 16.79 -7.78
N ASP A 36 -21.86 15.64 -8.42
CA ASP A 36 -23.11 14.87 -8.47
C ASP A 36 -23.13 13.62 -7.55
N THR A 37 -22.00 13.28 -6.90
CA THR A 37 -21.91 12.07 -6.07
C THR A 37 -20.90 12.20 -4.94
N SER A 38 -21.13 11.48 -3.85
CA SER A 38 -20.17 11.34 -2.76
C SER A 38 -19.23 10.15 -2.90
N LEU A 39 -19.40 9.32 -3.93
CA LEU A 39 -18.57 8.13 -4.16
C LEU A 39 -17.12 8.54 -4.38
N TYR A 40 -16.19 7.86 -3.69
CA TYR A 40 -14.75 8.11 -3.73
C TYR A 40 -14.33 9.53 -3.31
N ARG A 41 -15.24 10.36 -2.79
CA ARG A 41 -14.91 11.66 -2.23
C ARG A 41 -13.84 11.51 -1.16
N PHE A 42 -12.88 12.41 -1.14
CA PHE A 42 -11.94 12.51 -0.05
C PHE A 42 -11.70 13.96 0.38
N ASP A 43 -11.33 14.12 1.64
CA ASP A 43 -10.99 15.38 2.25
C ASP A 43 -9.54 15.31 2.74
N LEU A 44 -8.75 16.35 2.48
CA LEU A 44 -7.45 16.57 3.12
C LEU A 44 -7.61 17.61 4.23
N ILE A 45 -7.31 17.20 5.45
CA ILE A 45 -7.43 18.03 6.65
C ILE A 45 -6.05 18.18 7.27
N THR A 46 -5.54 19.39 7.41
CA THR A 46 -4.23 19.65 7.99
C THR A 46 -4.32 20.52 9.23
N TRP A 47 -3.43 20.24 10.17
CA TRP A 47 -3.08 21.08 11.33
C TRP A 47 -1.59 20.84 11.63
N PRO A 48 -0.95 21.60 12.53
CA PRO A 48 0.48 21.43 12.79
C PRO A 48 0.87 19.97 12.98
N HIS A 49 1.86 19.51 12.20
CA HIS A 49 2.44 18.16 12.23
C HIS A 49 1.56 17.02 11.72
N HIS A 50 0.35 17.30 11.23
CA HIS A 50 -0.62 16.27 10.90
C HIS A 50 -1.37 16.54 9.58
N LEU A 51 -1.63 15.45 8.88
CA LEU A 51 -2.52 15.42 7.71
C LEU A 51 -3.45 14.23 7.87
N ALA A 52 -4.75 14.46 7.91
CA ALA A 52 -5.75 13.42 7.84
C ALA A 52 -6.38 13.35 6.45
N VAL A 53 -6.51 12.13 5.94
CA VAL A 53 -7.38 11.78 4.82
C VAL A 53 -8.70 11.29 5.42
N SER A 54 -9.80 11.85 4.96
CA SER A 54 -11.15 11.48 5.38
C SER A 54 -12.09 11.45 4.18
N GLY A 55 -13.38 11.20 4.39
CA GLY A 55 -14.40 11.16 3.36
C GLY A 55 -14.98 9.76 3.17
N ASP A 56 -15.21 9.40 1.92
CA ASP A 56 -15.66 8.06 1.49
C ASP A 56 -14.47 7.09 1.33
N LEU A 57 -13.24 7.63 1.30
CA LEU A 57 -12.04 6.84 1.55
C LEU A 57 -11.94 6.56 3.06
N ASP A 58 -11.64 5.31 3.41
CA ASP A 58 -11.30 4.92 4.79
C ASP A 58 -10.22 5.86 5.37
N GLY A 59 -10.42 6.31 6.61
CA GLY A 59 -9.60 7.38 7.18
C GLY A 59 -8.18 6.96 7.55
N ILE A 60 -7.17 7.79 7.21
CA ILE A 60 -5.77 7.64 7.63
C ILE A 60 -5.22 8.99 8.06
N THR A 61 -4.51 9.00 9.18
CA THR A 61 -3.81 10.19 9.68
C THR A 61 -2.31 9.98 9.60
N PHE A 62 -1.64 10.90 8.92
CA PHE A 62 -0.20 11.01 8.86
C PHE A 62 0.31 12.03 9.88
N HIS A 63 1.49 11.78 10.44
CA HIS A 63 2.17 12.69 11.36
C HIS A 63 3.66 12.81 11.05
N ALA A 64 4.21 14.01 11.14
CA ALA A 64 5.64 14.28 10.95
C ALA A 64 6.07 15.62 11.55
N SER A 65 7.37 15.84 11.68
CA SER A 65 7.93 17.06 12.29
C SER A 65 7.63 18.38 11.56
N PRO A 66 7.51 18.47 10.21
CA PRO A 66 7.15 19.72 9.55
C PRO A 66 5.80 20.27 10.04
N GLU A 67 5.69 21.59 10.18
CA GLU A 67 4.43 22.23 10.57
C GLU A 67 3.40 22.18 9.43
N ASP A 68 3.84 22.42 8.20
CA ASP A 68 3.02 22.28 6.99
C ASP A 68 3.26 20.92 6.32
N MET A 69 2.31 20.01 6.48
CA MET A 69 2.40 18.66 5.94
C MET A 69 2.33 18.61 4.41
N PHE A 70 1.76 19.61 3.74
CA PHE A 70 1.79 19.64 2.27
C PHE A 70 3.22 19.72 1.77
N THR A 71 4.10 20.45 2.47
CA THR A 71 5.53 20.52 2.11
C THR A 71 6.23 19.17 2.16
N LEU A 72 5.87 18.30 3.11
CA LEU A 72 6.43 16.95 3.21
C LEU A 72 5.92 16.02 2.10
N PHE A 73 4.64 16.13 1.78
CA PHE A 73 3.95 15.20 0.87
C PHE A 73 3.92 15.64 -0.58
N ARG A 74 4.40 16.84 -0.90
CA ARG A 74 4.66 17.24 -2.29
C ARG A 74 5.65 16.26 -2.92
N SER A 75 5.16 15.44 -3.85
CA SER A 75 6.03 14.58 -4.65
C SER A 75 6.95 15.43 -5.51
N SER A 76 8.26 15.24 -5.35
CA SER A 76 9.23 15.84 -6.24
C SER A 76 9.08 15.24 -7.65
N ASN A 77 8.77 16.12 -8.61
CA ASN A 77 8.82 15.86 -10.05
C ASN A 77 7.88 14.76 -10.59
N GLY A 78 6.68 14.63 -10.05
CA GLY A 78 5.64 13.77 -10.64
C GLY A 78 5.85 12.26 -10.45
N SER A 79 6.80 11.87 -9.60
CA SER A 79 7.17 10.46 -9.30
C SER A 79 6.11 9.67 -8.52
N GLY A 80 5.02 10.31 -8.10
CA GLY A 80 3.95 9.68 -7.30
C GLY A 80 4.31 9.56 -5.81
N PRO A 81 3.50 8.84 -5.02
CA PRO A 81 3.75 8.67 -3.60
C PRO A 81 5.00 7.84 -3.29
N ASN A 82 5.77 8.24 -2.28
CA ASN A 82 6.81 7.40 -1.69
C ASN A 82 6.19 6.55 -0.56
N TYR A 83 5.62 5.40 -0.92
CA TYR A 83 4.87 4.54 0.01
C TYR A 83 5.70 4.12 1.23
N ASP A 84 6.97 3.76 1.05
CA ASP A 84 7.83 3.32 2.16
C ASP A 84 8.08 4.43 3.18
N TYR A 85 8.37 5.64 2.70
CA TYR A 85 8.57 6.79 3.58
C TYR A 85 7.26 7.26 4.23
N TRP A 86 6.15 7.27 3.48
CA TRP A 86 4.86 7.74 3.97
C TRP A 86 4.24 6.76 4.97
N ALA A 87 4.54 5.47 4.85
CA ALA A 87 4.13 4.44 5.80
C ALA A 87 4.70 4.72 7.21
N GLU A 88 5.92 5.25 7.30
CA GLU A 88 6.49 5.68 8.58
C GLU A 88 5.68 6.79 9.23
N LYS A 89 5.05 7.66 8.42
CA LYS A 89 4.25 8.78 8.90
C LYS A 89 2.81 8.37 9.24
N ALA A 90 2.36 7.24 8.73
CA ALA A 90 1.05 6.65 9.05
C ALA A 90 1.13 5.57 10.15
N GLY A 91 2.32 5.27 10.67
CA GLY A 91 2.56 4.13 11.56
C GLY A 91 2.71 2.83 10.76
N ARG A 92 3.96 2.46 10.44
CA ARG A 92 4.33 1.37 9.51
C ARG A 92 3.57 0.05 9.73
N HIS A 93 3.33 -0.34 10.98
CA HIS A 93 2.63 -1.59 11.31
C HIS A 93 1.11 -1.51 11.17
N GLN A 94 0.52 -0.31 11.14
CA GLN A 94 -0.92 -0.11 10.99
C GLN A 94 -1.36 -0.14 9.53
N VAL A 95 -0.41 0.04 8.61
CA VAL A 95 -0.69 0.18 7.17
C VAL A 95 -0.22 -1.01 6.35
N ARG A 96 0.26 -2.06 7.01
CA ARG A 96 0.67 -3.32 6.37
C ARG A 96 -0.13 -4.47 6.93
N GLU A 97 -0.50 -5.40 6.07
CA GLU A 97 -1.26 -6.60 6.41
C GLU A 97 -0.67 -7.82 5.73
N TRP A 98 -1.11 -9.01 6.16
CA TRP A 98 -0.70 -10.27 5.54
C TRP A 98 -1.00 -10.25 4.04
N SER A 99 -0.03 -10.68 3.24
CA SER A 99 -0.16 -10.81 1.79
C SER A 99 0.22 -12.21 1.35
N GLU A 100 -0.80 -12.96 0.93
CA GLU A 100 -0.63 -14.29 0.33
C GLU A 100 0.27 -14.23 -0.92
N ASP A 101 0.18 -13.15 -1.70
CA ASP A 101 1.03 -12.93 -2.87
C ASP A 101 2.50 -12.77 -2.47
N ARG A 102 2.79 -12.01 -1.39
CA ARG A 102 4.15 -11.87 -0.86
C ARG A 102 4.66 -13.18 -0.28
N PHE A 103 3.82 -13.91 0.45
CA PHE A 103 4.17 -15.23 0.94
C PHE A 103 4.55 -16.19 -0.20
N ARG A 104 3.71 -16.27 -1.23
CA ARG A 104 4.00 -17.09 -2.43
C ARG A 104 5.30 -16.66 -3.11
N GLN A 105 5.54 -15.36 -3.22
CA GLN A 105 6.78 -14.82 -3.80
C GLN A 105 8.00 -15.31 -3.00
N GLN A 106 8.02 -15.10 -1.69
CA GLN A 106 9.12 -15.52 -0.80
C GLN A 106 9.38 -17.02 -0.90
N LEU A 107 8.30 -17.82 -0.90
CA LEU A 107 8.37 -19.27 -1.07
C LEU A 107 9.03 -19.68 -2.40
N PHE A 108 8.63 -19.06 -3.51
CA PHE A 108 9.24 -19.35 -4.80
C PHE A 108 10.69 -18.89 -4.89
N GLU A 109 11.03 -17.73 -4.33
CA GLU A 109 12.40 -17.21 -4.29
C GLU A 109 13.32 -18.11 -3.48
N HIS A 110 12.91 -18.51 -2.28
CA HIS A 110 13.64 -19.45 -1.42
C HIS A 110 13.91 -20.78 -2.14
N VAL A 111 12.88 -21.41 -2.70
CA VAL A 111 13.03 -22.69 -3.40
C VAL A 111 13.90 -22.55 -4.65
N SER A 112 13.81 -21.43 -5.36
CA SER A 112 14.66 -21.15 -6.52
C SER A 112 16.12 -20.99 -6.12
N GLU A 113 16.38 -20.36 -4.98
CA GLU A 113 17.72 -20.21 -4.41
C GLU A 113 18.33 -21.55 -4.04
N ASP A 114 17.59 -22.41 -3.33
CA ASP A 114 18.08 -23.73 -2.94
C ASP A 114 18.33 -24.64 -4.15
N ILE A 115 17.50 -24.53 -5.21
CA ILE A 115 17.75 -25.22 -6.48
C ILE A 115 19.07 -24.72 -7.08
N ARG A 116 19.26 -23.39 -7.13
CA ARG A 116 20.45 -22.75 -7.72
C ARG A 116 21.73 -23.16 -6.98
N CYS A 117 21.67 -23.24 -5.66
CA CYS A 117 22.80 -23.61 -4.82
C CYS A 117 23.01 -25.13 -4.66
N GLY A 118 22.13 -25.94 -5.24
CA GLY A 118 22.24 -27.41 -5.21
C GLY A 118 21.84 -28.04 -3.88
N PHE A 119 21.15 -27.30 -3.01
CA PHE A 119 20.60 -27.80 -1.75
C PHE A 119 19.25 -28.48 -1.93
N ALA A 120 18.51 -28.14 -2.99
CA ALA A 120 17.17 -28.68 -3.20
C ALA A 120 17.16 -30.02 -3.97
N PRO A 121 16.31 -31.00 -3.57
CA PRO A 121 16.20 -32.27 -4.27
C PRO A 121 15.48 -32.14 -5.62
N ARG A 122 15.74 -33.10 -6.52
CA ARG A 122 15.03 -33.18 -7.80
C ARG A 122 13.51 -33.23 -7.59
N GLY A 123 12.81 -32.42 -8.37
CA GLY A 123 11.35 -32.36 -8.38
C GLY A 123 10.73 -31.40 -7.36
N ILE A 124 11.53 -30.71 -6.54
CA ILE A 124 11.04 -29.79 -5.50
C ILE A 124 10.09 -28.72 -6.05
N GLY A 125 10.42 -28.09 -7.19
CA GLY A 125 9.55 -27.06 -7.78
C GLY A 125 8.16 -27.58 -8.17
N ARG A 126 8.03 -28.87 -8.51
CA ARG A 126 6.73 -29.50 -8.76
C ARG A 126 6.00 -29.84 -7.46
N ALA A 127 6.73 -30.28 -6.43
CA ALA A 127 6.16 -30.56 -5.11
C ALA A 127 5.59 -29.28 -4.47
N VAL A 128 6.37 -28.20 -4.46
CA VAL A 128 5.96 -26.88 -3.97
C VAL A 128 4.78 -26.34 -4.76
N ARG A 129 4.81 -26.42 -6.10
CA ARG A 129 3.65 -26.00 -6.91
C ARG A 129 2.39 -26.78 -6.57
N ARG A 130 2.46 -28.11 -6.41
CA ARG A 130 1.27 -28.90 -6.03
C ARG A 130 0.66 -28.45 -4.70
N VAL A 131 1.50 -28.14 -3.72
CA VAL A 131 1.05 -27.62 -2.42
C VAL A 131 0.40 -26.23 -2.55
N ILE A 132 0.89 -25.39 -3.47
CA ILE A 132 0.39 -24.02 -3.65
C ILE A 132 -0.83 -23.95 -4.59
N THR A 133 -0.90 -24.79 -5.64
CA THR A 133 -1.86 -24.61 -6.75
C THR A 133 -2.97 -25.66 -6.82
N ASP A 134 -2.72 -26.88 -6.36
CA ASP A 134 -3.61 -28.02 -6.69
C ASP A 134 -4.35 -28.59 -5.46
N ASP A 135 -4.01 -28.16 -4.24
CA ASP A 135 -4.58 -28.69 -3.00
C ASP A 135 -5.26 -27.57 -2.19
N TRP A 136 -6.58 -27.46 -2.35
CA TRP A 136 -7.47 -26.54 -1.61
C TRP A 136 -7.59 -26.87 -0.10
N THR A 137 -6.77 -27.76 0.44
CA THR A 137 -6.87 -28.21 1.83
C THR A 137 -6.25 -27.24 2.83
N VAL A 138 -5.33 -26.36 2.42
CA VAL A 138 -4.70 -25.38 3.31
C VAL A 138 -4.94 -23.96 2.80
N ALA A 139 -5.75 -23.18 3.52
CA ALA A 139 -5.91 -21.77 3.24
C ALA A 139 -4.59 -21.03 3.52
N LEU A 140 -4.06 -20.29 2.56
CA LEU A 140 -2.87 -19.44 2.74
C LEU A 140 -3.25 -17.97 3.00
N ASP A 141 -4.53 -17.74 3.27
CA ASP A 141 -5.17 -16.44 3.45
C ASP A 141 -4.81 -15.77 4.78
N ASN A 142 -4.16 -16.49 5.69
CA ASN A 142 -3.71 -15.97 6.98
C ASN A 142 -2.34 -16.56 7.38
N PRO A 143 -1.59 -15.84 8.25
CA PRO A 143 -0.26 -16.26 8.66
C PRO A 143 -0.22 -17.64 9.32
N HIS A 144 -1.19 -17.96 10.19
CA HIS A 144 -1.18 -19.21 10.96
C HIS A 144 -1.26 -20.44 10.05
N SER A 145 -2.22 -20.43 9.11
CA SER A 145 -2.39 -21.53 8.17
C SER A 145 -1.23 -21.65 7.18
N ALA A 146 -0.68 -20.52 6.72
CA ALA A 146 0.50 -20.52 5.85
C ALA A 146 1.75 -21.08 6.55
N MET A 147 1.98 -20.73 7.81
CA MET A 147 3.08 -21.26 8.62
C MET A 147 2.90 -22.76 8.90
N GLY A 148 1.67 -23.21 9.17
CA GLY A 148 1.35 -24.63 9.27
C GLY A 148 1.72 -25.39 8.01
N ALA A 149 1.38 -24.85 6.84
CA ALA A 149 1.72 -25.45 5.55
C ALA A 149 3.23 -25.64 5.35
N LEU A 150 4.05 -24.67 5.78
CA LEU A 150 5.52 -24.78 5.68
C LEU A 150 6.09 -25.80 6.66
N ASN A 151 5.60 -25.84 7.90
CA ASN A 151 6.05 -26.80 8.91
C ASN A 151 5.71 -28.25 8.55
N ASP A 152 4.54 -28.46 7.94
CA ASP A 152 4.10 -29.80 7.50
C ASP A 152 4.74 -30.22 6.17
N PHE A 153 5.42 -29.30 5.48
CA PHE A 153 6.03 -29.57 4.18
C PHE A 153 7.31 -30.39 4.32
N CYS A 154 7.30 -31.59 3.76
CA CYS A 154 8.51 -32.39 3.57
C CYS A 154 8.50 -33.05 2.18
N HIS A 155 9.56 -32.83 1.40
CA HIS A 155 9.75 -33.51 0.13
C HIS A 155 11.12 -34.17 0.05
N ARG A 156 11.17 -35.50 0.20
CA ARG A 156 12.42 -36.28 0.17
C ARG A 156 13.44 -35.82 1.22
N GLY A 157 12.95 -35.49 2.42
CA GLY A 157 13.79 -34.99 3.51
C GLY A 157 14.21 -33.52 3.37
N TYR A 158 13.75 -32.82 2.32
CA TYR A 158 13.85 -31.38 2.23
C TYR A 158 12.65 -30.73 2.91
N GLU A 159 12.95 -29.78 3.78
CA GLU A 159 12.02 -28.95 4.54
C GLU A 159 12.27 -27.49 4.17
N ILE A 160 11.26 -26.64 4.35
CA ILE A 160 11.41 -25.20 4.12
C ILE A 160 11.76 -24.58 5.48
N THR A 161 12.92 -23.95 5.57
CA THR A 161 13.47 -23.42 6.83
C THR A 161 13.78 -21.93 6.72
N GLY A 162 13.79 -21.22 7.85
CA GLY A 162 14.10 -19.79 7.89
C GLY A 162 12.96 -18.92 7.34
N TRP A 163 11.75 -19.47 7.29
CA TRP A 163 10.56 -18.76 6.85
C TRP A 163 10.09 -17.73 7.88
N GLU A 164 10.52 -17.86 9.14
CA GLU A 164 10.24 -16.94 10.24
C GLU A 164 10.81 -15.53 9.97
N GLU A 165 11.82 -15.44 9.10
CA GLU A 165 12.46 -14.19 8.70
C GLU A 165 11.76 -13.51 7.51
N TRP A 166 10.77 -14.15 6.89
CA TRP A 166 10.14 -13.63 5.68
C TRP A 166 9.16 -12.49 6.00
N ASP A 167 9.37 -11.31 5.41
CA ASP A 167 8.36 -10.25 5.38
C ASP A 167 7.29 -10.59 4.34
N CYS A 168 6.21 -11.21 4.82
CA CYS A 168 5.04 -11.57 4.03
C CYS A 168 3.92 -10.51 4.13
N SER A 169 4.25 -9.28 4.50
CA SER A 169 3.28 -8.20 4.58
C SER A 169 3.32 -7.30 3.34
N ASP A 170 2.17 -6.77 2.93
CA ASP A 170 2.08 -5.73 1.90
C ASP A 170 1.24 -4.56 2.41
N TYR A 171 1.25 -3.44 1.69
CA TYR A 171 0.46 -2.28 2.03
C TYR A 171 -1.03 -2.55 1.94
N THR A 172 -1.78 -2.11 2.94
CA THR A 172 -3.24 -2.19 2.90
C THR A 172 -3.77 -1.38 1.71
N PRO A 173 -4.86 -1.83 1.05
CA PRO A 173 -5.51 -1.06 -0.01
C PRO A 173 -5.91 0.35 0.45
N ASN A 174 -6.33 0.49 1.70
CA ASN A 174 -6.65 1.78 2.28
C ASN A 174 -5.44 2.73 2.27
N PHE A 175 -4.28 2.28 2.78
CA PHE A 175 -3.06 3.09 2.78
C PHE A 175 -2.66 3.54 1.37
N VAL A 176 -2.71 2.63 0.41
CA VAL A 176 -2.39 2.98 -0.99
C VAL A 176 -3.33 4.06 -1.52
N ARG A 177 -4.65 3.96 -1.25
CA ARG A 177 -5.64 4.98 -1.64
C ARG A 177 -5.39 6.31 -0.94
N ALA A 178 -5.08 6.31 0.34
CA ALA A 178 -4.78 7.54 1.09
C ALA A 178 -3.54 8.25 0.54
N CYS A 179 -2.46 7.51 0.22
CA CYS A 179 -1.29 8.09 -0.41
C CYS A 179 -1.62 8.71 -1.79
N LEU A 180 -2.40 8.02 -2.61
CA LEU A 180 -2.83 8.56 -3.91
C LEU A 180 -3.71 9.81 -3.76
N ALA A 181 -4.60 9.84 -2.76
CA ALA A 181 -5.43 10.98 -2.42
C ALA A 181 -4.61 12.19 -1.97
N VAL A 182 -3.58 11.97 -1.14
CA VAL A 182 -2.65 13.02 -0.71
C VAL A 182 -1.88 13.60 -1.91
N ASP A 183 -1.25 12.76 -2.74
CA ASP A 183 -0.50 13.22 -3.91
C ASP A 183 -1.40 13.97 -4.90
N THR A 184 -2.57 13.40 -5.22
CA THR A 184 -3.52 14.01 -6.17
C THR A 184 -4.09 15.32 -5.63
N GLY A 185 -4.54 15.32 -4.37
CA GLY A 185 -5.15 16.49 -3.75
C GLY A 185 -4.17 17.65 -3.59
N ILE A 186 -2.92 17.38 -3.19
CA ILE A 186 -1.87 18.41 -3.11
C ILE A 186 -1.55 18.97 -4.50
N ARG A 187 -1.47 18.13 -5.54
CA ARG A 187 -1.24 18.62 -6.92
C ARG A 187 -2.37 19.52 -7.41
N MET A 188 -3.62 19.13 -7.17
CA MET A 188 -4.78 19.96 -7.52
C MET A 188 -4.76 21.29 -6.76
N TYR A 189 -4.45 21.24 -5.46
CA TYR A 189 -4.30 22.43 -4.62
C TYR A 189 -3.18 23.34 -5.14
N ASP A 190 -1.98 22.81 -5.39
CA ASP A 190 -0.85 23.59 -5.87
C ASP A 190 -1.14 24.19 -7.27
N HIS A 191 -1.80 23.45 -8.17
CA HIS A 191 -2.20 23.97 -9.48
C HIS A 191 -3.20 25.13 -9.37
N ALA A 192 -4.19 25.04 -8.47
CA ALA A 192 -5.15 26.12 -8.24
C ALA A 192 -4.51 27.38 -7.63
N HIS A 193 -3.36 27.24 -6.97
CA HIS A 193 -2.62 28.34 -6.32
C HIS A 193 -1.35 28.77 -7.06
N GLN A 194 -1.06 28.18 -8.23
CA GLN A 194 -0.03 28.72 -9.11
C GLN A 194 -0.49 30.09 -9.64
N PRO A 195 0.36 31.12 -9.61
CA PRO A 195 0.03 32.38 -10.24
C PRO A 195 -0.22 32.11 -11.72
N ALA A 196 -1.35 32.61 -12.25
CA ALA A 196 -1.63 32.54 -13.67
C ALA A 196 -0.41 33.08 -14.44
N ALA A 197 0.16 32.28 -15.34
CA ALA A 197 1.28 32.72 -16.16
C ALA A 197 0.86 34.02 -16.87
N ALA A 198 1.53 35.11 -16.52
CA ALA A 198 1.33 36.44 -17.11
C ALA A 198 1.83 36.49 -18.56
#